data_AF-A0A2E1A965-F1
#
_entry.id   AF-A0A2E1A965-F1
#
_cell.length_a   1.000
_cell.length_b   1.000
_cell.length_c   1.000
_cell.angle_alpha   90.00
_cell.angle_beta   90.00
_cell.angle_gamma   90.00
#
_symmetry.space_group_name_H-M   'P 1'
#
loop_
_entity.id
_entity.type
_entity.pdbx_description
1 polymer ?
#
loop_
_entity_poly.entity_id
_entity_poly.type
_entity_poly.pdbx_seq_one_letter_code
_entity_poly.pdbx_strand_id
1 'polypeptide(L)'
;MVKLDWEIESDRVTEREHQEDEKQRKGHSRKPLRLLLAVLIFLGLVAASIFLIEKRMQQVTEMEESLLSQTTEAEVAALRIGDRQAYMALQRSASEEWLASQSAVFDAYQSRKINSDIQLTGRVVDVQIDGSRGRVQVEEIENDTPYVNTWFYWYYAEELDEQGRQIAPAGWFHVPADYTFWGAPTTIERGPFVVRYQALDAPFAQSLADKLSQWADFACGVLPCGDLPLITVDVTPNQLPSMRWTSGSAWQLVVPSPYIDRARYDQPFELELQIEAATLLAERLVEHVRPQAPEYPHDAYYMHSGVVSWLVGQFVEVNTESQLVQSIAENYGTEYVGRLLTELPPTANMDALAGILGVSDLSTANLDWRDLLSWRLVTEDELISRGEEAAWTALYDFTNPDVMAQAYERYNANQAPQNYKVTDLQPQATESGVPEVMAIVYVGENNVFQEQRILFRMVNNVWLRAS
;
A
#
# COMPACT_ATOMS: atom_id res chain seq x y z
N MET A 1 54.66 2.68 -21.46
CA MET A 1 55.90 3.05 -22.16
C MET A 1 56.44 1.81 -22.84
N VAL A 2 56.02 1.60 -24.09
CA VAL A 2 56.45 0.53 -24.99
C VAL A 2 56.62 1.24 -26.34
N LYS A 3 57.87 1.35 -26.78
CA LYS A 3 58.26 1.96 -28.06
C LYS A 3 58.08 0.89 -29.14
N LEU A 4 57.26 1.19 -30.14
CA LEU A 4 57.21 0.43 -31.39
C LEU A 4 57.93 1.29 -32.44
N ASP A 5 59.14 0.86 -32.76
CA ASP A 5 59.91 1.32 -33.92
C ASP A 5 59.18 0.88 -35.19
N TRP A 6 58.77 1.85 -36.00
CA TRP A 6 58.42 1.62 -37.39
C TRP A 6 59.60 2.17 -38.21
N GLU A 7 60.50 1.28 -38.61
CA GLU A 7 61.36 1.51 -39.76
C GLU A 7 60.50 1.22 -40.99
N ILE A 8 60.07 2.26 -41.71
CA ILE A 8 59.66 2.12 -43.10
C ILE A 8 60.77 2.62 -43.99
N GLU A 9 61.36 1.65 -44.68
CA GLU A 9 62.27 1.82 -45.80
C GLU A 9 61.65 2.77 -46.83
N SER A 10 62.26 3.94 -46.94
CA SER A 10 62.07 4.90 -48.01
C SER A 10 62.74 4.36 -49.27
N ASP A 11 62.00 3.63 -50.10
CA ASP A 11 62.47 3.24 -51.43
C ASP A 11 62.00 4.25 -52.50
N ARG A 12 62.94 5.15 -52.82
CA ARG A 12 63.23 5.78 -54.11
C ARG A 12 62.08 6.34 -54.95
N VAL A 13 61.99 7.67 -54.84
CA VAL A 13 61.82 8.64 -55.94
C VAL A 13 62.19 8.06 -57.31
N THR A 14 61.21 8.00 -58.20
CA THR A 14 61.44 8.20 -59.63
C THR A 14 60.46 9.26 -60.12
N GLU A 15 60.93 10.50 -60.11
CA GLU A 15 60.37 11.59 -60.91
C GLU A 15 60.38 11.16 -62.38
N ARG A 16 59.21 10.86 -62.92
CA ARG A 16 58.97 10.92 -64.37
C ARG A 16 57.91 11.98 -64.60
N GLU A 17 58.42 13.15 -64.95
CA GLU A 17 57.72 14.18 -65.70
C GLU A 17 57.14 13.51 -66.96
N HIS A 18 55.86 13.18 -66.92
CA HIS A 18 55.09 12.78 -68.09
C HIS A 18 54.07 13.88 -68.33
N GLN A 19 54.30 14.64 -69.41
CA GLN A 19 53.34 15.58 -69.97
C GLN A 19 51.98 14.90 -70.06
N GLU A 20 51.05 15.35 -69.22
CA GLU A 20 49.65 14.97 -69.27
C GLU A 20 49.05 15.45 -70.60
N ASP A 21 48.72 14.48 -71.43
CA ASP A 21 47.94 14.61 -72.64
C ASP A 21 46.53 15.16 -72.28
N GLU A 22 46.16 16.33 -72.79
CA GLU A 22 44.90 17.06 -72.47
C GLU A 22 43.62 16.24 -72.75
N LYS A 23 43.73 15.13 -73.49
CA LYS A 23 42.60 14.25 -73.84
C LYS A 23 42.27 13.18 -72.80
N GLN A 24 43.11 12.91 -71.79
CA GLN A 24 42.78 11.94 -70.72
C GLN A 24 42.07 12.56 -69.49
N ARG A 25 42.04 13.89 -69.38
CA ARG A 25 41.48 14.60 -68.21
C ARG A 25 39.96 14.57 -68.10
N LYS A 26 39.24 14.20 -69.16
CA LYS A 26 37.76 14.10 -69.17
C LYS A 26 37.20 12.72 -68.76
N GLY A 27 38.05 11.73 -68.51
CA GLY A 27 37.63 10.36 -68.17
C GLY A 27 37.72 9.97 -66.68
N HIS A 28 38.51 10.68 -65.88
CA HIS A 28 38.82 10.25 -64.51
C HIS A 28 37.86 10.73 -63.41
N SER A 29 36.99 11.71 -63.67
CA SER A 29 36.02 12.19 -62.66
C SER A 29 34.79 11.28 -62.47
N ARG A 30 34.56 10.30 -63.35
CA ARG A 30 33.37 9.42 -63.29
C ARG A 30 33.57 8.11 -62.53
N LYS A 31 34.82 7.68 -62.27
CA LYS A 31 35.11 6.44 -61.53
C LYS A 31 34.86 6.54 -60.01
N PRO A 32 35.30 7.59 -59.29
CA PRO A 32 34.98 7.71 -57.86
C PRO A 32 33.48 7.95 -57.63
N LEU A 33 32.81 8.66 -58.54
CA LEU A 33 31.36 8.87 -58.49
C LEU A 33 30.58 7.56 -58.63
N ARG A 34 31.02 6.64 -59.49
CA ARG A 34 30.38 5.30 -59.65
C ARG A 34 30.56 4.43 -58.42
N LEU A 35 31.73 4.47 -57.78
CA LEU A 35 31.99 3.72 -56.55
C LEU A 35 31.20 4.31 -55.37
N LEU A 36 31.15 5.64 -55.25
CA LEU A 36 30.32 6.33 -54.26
C LEU A 36 28.82 6.03 -54.47
N LEU A 37 28.35 6.04 -55.72
CA LEU A 37 26.98 5.65 -56.05
C LEU A 37 26.70 4.19 -55.68
N ALA A 38 27.63 3.27 -55.97
CA ALA A 38 27.47 1.85 -55.60
C ALA A 38 27.42 1.66 -54.07
N VAL A 39 28.25 2.38 -53.31
CA VAL A 39 28.23 2.38 -51.84
C VAL A 39 26.93 2.97 -51.31
N LEU A 40 26.43 4.07 -51.88
CA LEU A 40 25.13 4.66 -51.51
C LEU A 40 23.96 3.73 -51.83
N ILE A 41 23.97 3.06 -52.97
CA ILE A 41 22.95 2.06 -53.32
C ILE A 41 22.99 0.90 -52.32
N PHE A 42 24.20 0.40 -51.99
CA PHE A 42 24.36 -0.67 -51.01
C PHE A 42 23.86 -0.26 -49.62
N LEU A 43 24.25 0.92 -49.13
CA LEU A 43 23.74 1.47 -47.86
C LEU A 43 22.23 1.68 -47.89
N GLY A 44 21.68 2.14 -49.02
CA GLY A 44 20.24 2.27 -49.23
C GLY A 44 19.51 0.94 -49.17
N LEU A 45 20.08 -0.12 -49.74
CA LEU A 45 19.53 -1.48 -49.65
C LEU A 45 19.58 -2.01 -48.22
N VAL A 46 20.69 -1.83 -47.49
CA VAL A 46 20.80 -2.24 -46.09
C VAL A 46 19.78 -1.50 -45.22
N ALA A 47 19.66 -0.18 -45.38
CA ALA A 47 18.67 0.62 -44.65
C ALA A 47 17.23 0.19 -44.98
N ALA A 48 16.93 -0.09 -46.25
CA ALA A 48 15.61 -0.59 -46.66
C ALA A 48 15.32 -1.99 -46.08
N SER A 49 16.32 -2.88 -46.01
CA SER A 49 16.17 -4.18 -45.37
C SER A 49 15.90 -4.08 -43.87
N ILE A 50 16.64 -3.23 -43.15
CA ILE A 50 16.41 -3.00 -41.71
C ILE A 50 14.99 -2.44 -41.49
N PHE A 51 14.59 -1.44 -42.27
CA PHE A 51 13.24 -0.86 -42.20
C PHE A 51 12.12 -1.88 -42.48
N LEU A 52 12.30 -2.76 -43.47
CA LEU A 52 11.31 -3.80 -43.77
C LEU A 52 11.21 -4.85 -42.65
N ILE A 53 12.33 -5.20 -42.01
CA ILE A 53 12.34 -6.11 -40.86
C ILE A 53 11.62 -5.47 -39.68
N GLU A 54 11.95 -4.23 -39.33
CA GLU A 54 11.31 -3.48 -38.24
C GLU A 54 9.80 -3.36 -38.47
N LYS A 55 9.39 -2.98 -39.68
CA LYS A 55 7.97 -2.91 -40.06
C LYS A 55 7.27 -4.27 -39.97
N ARG A 56 7.94 -5.35 -40.38
CA ARG A 56 7.37 -6.71 -40.29
C ARG A 56 7.22 -7.14 -38.83
N MET A 57 8.18 -6.80 -37.97
CA MET A 57 8.10 -7.08 -36.54
C MET A 57 6.93 -6.34 -35.89
N GLN A 58 6.78 -5.04 -36.15
CA GLN A 58 5.63 -4.25 -35.67
C GLN A 58 4.29 -4.86 -36.09
N GLN A 59 4.15 -5.25 -37.36
CA GLN A 59 2.93 -5.90 -37.85
C GLN A 59 2.62 -7.23 -37.16
N VAL A 60 3.65 -8.03 -36.84
CA VAL A 60 3.46 -9.30 -36.11
C VAL A 60 3.02 -9.02 -34.68
N THR A 61 3.66 -8.06 -34.01
CA THR A 61 3.28 -7.63 -32.66
C THR A 61 1.84 -7.11 -32.61
N GLU A 62 1.44 -6.21 -33.52
CA GLU A 62 0.07 -5.70 -33.61
C GLU A 62 -0.96 -6.83 -33.85
N MET A 63 -0.61 -7.82 -34.66
CA MET A 63 -1.47 -8.98 -34.92
C MET A 63 -1.60 -9.88 -33.69
N GLU A 64 -0.50 -10.14 -32.99
CA GLU A 64 -0.48 -10.94 -31.75
C GLU A 64 -1.26 -10.25 -30.63
N GLU A 65 -1.07 -8.94 -30.44
CA GLU A 65 -1.84 -8.11 -29.51
C GLU A 65 -3.32 -8.09 -29.86
N SER A 66 -3.67 -7.99 -31.15
CA SER A 66 -5.06 -8.04 -31.60
C SER A 66 -5.72 -9.39 -31.30
N LEU A 67 -5.01 -10.50 -31.54
CA LEU A 67 -5.51 -11.84 -31.24
C LEU A 67 -5.70 -12.04 -29.73
N LEU A 68 -4.73 -11.62 -28.92
CA LEU A 68 -4.83 -11.70 -27.46
C LEU A 68 -6.00 -10.85 -26.92
N SER A 69 -6.17 -9.65 -27.45
CA SER A 69 -7.28 -8.76 -27.09
C SER A 69 -8.63 -9.38 -27.47
N GLN A 70 -8.76 -9.98 -28.65
CA GLN A 70 -9.98 -10.68 -29.08
C GLN A 70 -10.29 -11.91 -28.21
N THR A 71 -9.28 -12.68 -27.81
CA THR A 71 -9.44 -13.80 -26.87
C THR A 71 -9.95 -13.29 -25.52
N THR A 72 -9.38 -12.19 -25.02
CA THR A 72 -9.79 -11.56 -23.77
C THR A 72 -11.24 -11.05 -23.86
N GLU A 73 -11.59 -10.38 -24.95
CA GLU A 73 -12.97 -9.93 -25.22
C GLU A 73 -13.96 -11.08 -25.27
N ALA A 74 -13.60 -12.22 -25.87
CA ALA A 74 -14.43 -13.42 -25.93
C ALA A 74 -14.64 -14.02 -24.54
N GLU A 75 -13.60 -14.04 -23.69
CA GLU A 75 -13.70 -14.50 -22.30
C GLU A 75 -14.64 -13.61 -21.47
N VAL A 76 -14.46 -12.30 -21.58
CA VAL A 76 -15.33 -11.32 -20.91
C VAL A 76 -16.77 -11.42 -21.44
N ALA A 77 -16.96 -11.64 -22.74
CA ALA A 77 -18.28 -11.84 -23.32
C ALA A 77 -18.96 -13.10 -22.75
N ALA A 78 -18.22 -14.20 -22.57
CA ALA A 78 -18.73 -15.42 -21.96
C ALA A 78 -19.19 -15.17 -20.51
N LEU A 79 -18.41 -14.42 -19.71
CA LEU A 79 -18.82 -13.99 -18.36
C LEU A 79 -20.08 -13.09 -18.39
N ARG A 80 -20.13 -12.17 -19.36
CA ARG A 80 -21.24 -11.22 -19.53
C ARG A 80 -22.55 -11.93 -19.84
N ILE A 81 -22.56 -12.92 -20.76
CA ILE A 81 -23.78 -13.67 -21.12
C ILE A 81 -24.06 -14.87 -20.19
N GLY A 82 -23.10 -15.24 -19.33
CA GLY A 82 -23.25 -16.38 -18.43
C GLY A 82 -23.05 -17.74 -19.13
N ASP A 83 -22.22 -17.79 -20.18
CA ASP A 83 -21.87 -19.05 -20.86
C ASP A 83 -20.63 -19.68 -20.19
N ARG A 84 -20.88 -20.60 -19.26
CA ARG A 84 -19.80 -21.33 -18.57
C ARG A 84 -18.96 -22.15 -19.54
N GLN A 85 -19.56 -22.78 -20.54
CA GLN A 85 -18.84 -23.66 -21.44
C GLN A 85 -17.83 -22.86 -22.27
N ALA A 86 -18.25 -21.73 -22.82
CA ALA A 86 -17.37 -20.83 -23.56
C ALA A 86 -16.26 -20.26 -22.67
N TYR A 87 -16.58 -19.84 -21.44
CA TYR A 87 -15.59 -19.34 -20.49
C TYR A 87 -14.53 -20.40 -20.13
N MET A 88 -14.97 -21.61 -19.79
CA MET A 88 -14.07 -22.71 -19.44
C MET A 88 -13.23 -23.21 -20.63
N ALA A 89 -13.71 -23.05 -21.87
CA ALA A 89 -12.95 -23.42 -23.07
C ALA A 89 -11.73 -22.53 -23.32
N LEU A 90 -11.70 -21.33 -22.72
CA LEU A 90 -10.57 -20.39 -22.79
C LEU A 90 -9.55 -20.60 -21.67
N GLN A 91 -9.86 -21.44 -20.69
CA GLN A 91 -8.97 -21.76 -19.56
C GLN A 91 -8.07 -22.93 -19.91
N ARG A 92 -6.77 -22.82 -19.60
CA ARG A 92 -5.82 -23.93 -19.74
C ARG A 92 -4.81 -23.94 -18.60
N SER A 93 -4.60 -25.11 -17.99
CA SER A 93 -3.55 -25.34 -17.01
C SER A 93 -3.21 -26.82 -16.93
N ALA A 94 -2.02 -27.13 -16.40
CA ALA A 94 -1.65 -28.50 -16.07
C ALA A 94 -2.35 -29.01 -14.78
N SER A 95 -2.92 -28.11 -13.96
CA SER A 95 -3.58 -28.47 -12.69
C SER A 95 -5.11 -28.47 -12.81
N GLU A 96 -5.75 -29.52 -12.27
CA GLU A 96 -7.21 -29.56 -12.12
C GLU A 96 -7.73 -28.49 -11.16
N GLU A 97 -6.91 -28.12 -10.16
CA GLU A 97 -7.19 -27.06 -9.19
C GLU A 97 -7.45 -25.71 -9.87
N TRP A 98 -6.71 -25.39 -10.95
CA TRP A 98 -6.94 -24.17 -11.73
C TRP A 98 -8.34 -24.16 -12.34
N LEU A 99 -8.74 -25.24 -13.00
CA LEU A 99 -10.07 -25.31 -13.63
C LEU A 99 -11.19 -25.23 -12.59
N ALA A 100 -11.00 -25.84 -11.41
CA ALA A 100 -11.94 -25.71 -10.30
C ALA A 100 -12.01 -24.25 -9.78
N SER A 101 -10.86 -23.59 -9.62
CA SER A 101 -10.77 -22.18 -9.23
C SER A 101 -11.48 -21.28 -10.24
N GLN A 102 -11.22 -21.44 -11.55
CA GLN A 102 -11.89 -20.65 -12.59
C GLN A 102 -13.39 -20.90 -12.63
N SER A 103 -13.85 -22.14 -12.41
CA SER A 103 -15.28 -22.42 -12.26
C SER A 103 -15.90 -21.65 -11.08
N ALA A 104 -15.20 -21.54 -9.95
CA ALA A 104 -15.66 -20.75 -8.80
C ALA A 104 -15.62 -19.23 -9.09
N VAL A 105 -14.62 -18.74 -9.82
CA VAL A 105 -14.55 -17.35 -10.29
C VAL A 105 -15.76 -17.02 -11.17
N PHE A 106 -16.11 -17.90 -12.12
CA PHE A 106 -17.31 -17.74 -12.95
C PHE A 106 -18.57 -17.60 -12.09
N ASP A 107 -18.75 -18.49 -11.11
CA ASP A 107 -19.89 -18.45 -10.18
C ASP A 107 -19.93 -17.14 -9.38
N ALA A 108 -18.78 -16.68 -8.87
CA ALA A 108 -18.67 -15.42 -8.17
C ALA A 108 -19.04 -14.21 -9.04
N TYR A 109 -18.69 -14.21 -10.33
CA TYR A 109 -19.14 -13.17 -11.27
C TYR A 109 -20.65 -13.21 -11.52
N GLN A 110 -21.24 -14.40 -11.70
CA GLN A 110 -22.69 -14.50 -11.88
C GLN A 110 -23.45 -14.06 -10.62
N SER A 111 -22.96 -14.38 -9.43
CA SER A 111 -23.53 -13.88 -8.18
C SER A 111 -23.36 -12.36 -8.04
N ARG A 112 -22.19 -11.80 -8.38
CA ARG A 112 -21.96 -10.35 -8.35
C ARG A 112 -22.93 -9.60 -9.26
N LYS A 113 -23.18 -10.08 -10.48
CA LYS A 113 -24.19 -9.50 -11.40
C LYS A 113 -25.61 -9.41 -10.82
N ILE A 114 -25.94 -10.23 -9.81
CA ILE A 114 -27.24 -10.18 -9.12
C ILE A 114 -27.21 -9.18 -7.96
N ASN A 115 -26.07 -9.07 -7.28
CA ASN A 115 -25.93 -8.32 -6.01
C ASN A 115 -25.40 -6.90 -6.19
N SER A 116 -24.76 -6.59 -7.31
CA SER A 116 -24.10 -5.30 -7.59
C SER A 116 -24.26 -4.91 -9.07
N ASP A 117 -24.17 -3.61 -9.37
CA ASP A 117 -24.15 -3.12 -10.75
C ASP A 117 -22.73 -3.26 -11.32
N ILE A 118 -22.42 -4.46 -11.83
CA ILE A 118 -21.14 -4.76 -12.46
C ILE A 118 -21.28 -4.76 -13.99
N GLN A 119 -20.46 -3.94 -14.64
CA GLN A 119 -20.30 -3.86 -16.08
C GLN A 119 -18.95 -4.44 -16.46
N LEU A 120 -18.98 -5.64 -17.03
CA LEU A 120 -17.81 -6.27 -17.62
C LEU A 120 -17.59 -5.66 -19.00
N THR A 121 -16.73 -4.65 -19.12
CA THR A 121 -16.61 -3.81 -20.33
C THR A 121 -15.98 -4.56 -21.50
N GLY A 122 -15.04 -5.47 -21.20
CA GLY A 122 -14.18 -6.11 -22.21
C GLY A 122 -13.09 -5.19 -22.73
N ARG A 123 -12.97 -3.96 -22.20
CA ARG A 123 -11.94 -3.03 -22.61
C ARG A 123 -10.61 -3.46 -22.01
N VAL A 124 -9.66 -3.75 -22.88
CA VAL A 124 -8.28 -3.99 -22.51
C VAL A 124 -7.55 -2.65 -22.34
N VAL A 125 -6.96 -2.41 -21.17
CA VAL A 125 -6.27 -1.14 -20.85
C VAL A 125 -4.75 -1.23 -20.97
N ASP A 126 -4.18 -2.42 -20.77
CA ASP A 126 -2.75 -2.72 -20.95
C ASP A 126 -2.61 -4.12 -21.56
N VAL A 127 -1.67 -4.26 -22.49
CA VAL A 127 -1.25 -5.55 -23.06
C VAL A 127 0.26 -5.60 -23.07
N GLN A 128 0.82 -6.67 -22.53
CA GLN A 128 2.24 -6.96 -22.63
C GLN A 128 2.43 -8.38 -23.15
N ILE A 129 3.21 -8.52 -24.21
CA ILE A 129 3.58 -9.83 -24.79
C ILE A 129 5.09 -10.01 -24.70
N ASP A 130 5.52 -11.20 -24.30
CA ASP A 130 6.91 -11.68 -24.32
C ASP A 130 6.95 -13.13 -24.80
N GLY A 131 7.25 -13.31 -26.08
CA GLY A 131 7.21 -14.61 -26.75
C GLY A 131 5.80 -15.21 -26.69
N SER A 132 5.67 -16.39 -26.07
CA SER A 132 4.38 -17.07 -25.91
C SER A 132 3.61 -16.64 -24.64
N ARG A 133 4.08 -15.65 -23.89
CA ARG A 133 3.42 -15.14 -22.68
C ARG A 133 2.77 -13.81 -22.96
N GLY A 134 1.53 -13.65 -22.50
CA GLY A 134 0.74 -12.45 -22.58
C GLY A 134 0.23 -12.08 -21.19
N ARG A 135 0.17 -10.80 -20.91
CA ARG A 135 -0.46 -10.23 -19.72
C ARG A 135 -1.38 -9.13 -20.18
N VAL A 136 -2.59 -9.13 -19.65
CA VAL A 136 -3.63 -8.18 -20.05
C VAL A 136 -4.24 -7.58 -18.79
N GLN A 137 -4.45 -6.27 -18.77
CA GLN A 137 -5.31 -5.63 -17.78
C GLN A 137 -6.67 -5.34 -18.39
N VAL A 138 -7.73 -5.86 -17.75
CA VAL A 138 -9.11 -5.76 -18.24
C VAL A 138 -9.91 -4.86 -17.32
N GLU A 139 -10.60 -3.87 -17.91
CA GLU A 139 -11.46 -2.95 -17.17
C GLU A 139 -12.82 -3.58 -16.82
N GLU A 140 -13.19 -3.42 -15.56
CA GLU A 140 -14.52 -3.70 -15.03
C GLU A 140 -15.04 -2.45 -14.33
N ILE A 141 -16.33 -2.16 -14.44
CA ILE A 141 -16.95 -1.05 -13.69
C ILE A 141 -17.91 -1.67 -12.69
N GLU A 142 -17.75 -1.41 -11.40
CA GLU A 142 -18.65 -1.87 -10.35
C GLU A 142 -19.17 -0.66 -9.57
N ASN A 143 -20.49 -0.45 -9.58
CA ASN A 143 -21.15 0.71 -8.95
C ASN A 143 -20.48 2.04 -9.37
N ASP A 144 -20.37 2.26 -10.69
CA ASP A 144 -19.70 3.42 -11.32
C ASP A 144 -18.21 3.60 -11.00
N THR A 145 -17.58 2.65 -10.31
CA THR A 145 -16.15 2.70 -9.99
C THR A 145 -15.35 1.80 -10.93
N PRO A 146 -14.33 2.32 -11.64
CA PRO A 146 -13.52 1.52 -12.56
C PRO A 146 -12.45 0.72 -11.79
N TYR A 147 -12.40 -0.57 -12.08
CA TYR A 147 -11.42 -1.54 -11.61
C TYR A 147 -10.68 -2.15 -12.78
N VAL A 148 -9.50 -2.68 -12.50
CA VAL A 148 -8.73 -3.52 -13.41
C VAL A 148 -8.41 -4.85 -12.77
N ASN A 149 -8.49 -5.91 -13.58
CA ASN A 149 -7.97 -7.24 -13.25
C ASN A 149 -6.80 -7.57 -14.17
N THR A 150 -5.74 -8.15 -13.61
CA THR A 150 -4.58 -8.61 -14.37
C THR A 150 -4.74 -10.08 -14.72
N TRP A 151 -4.84 -10.40 -16.00
CA TRP A 151 -4.97 -11.77 -16.51
C TRP A 151 -3.71 -12.19 -17.26
N PHE A 152 -3.40 -13.49 -17.19
CA PHE A 152 -2.23 -14.08 -17.81
C PHE A 152 -2.64 -15.08 -18.87
N TYR A 153 -1.97 -15.00 -20.02
CA TYR A 153 -2.27 -15.84 -21.17
C TYR A 153 -1.02 -16.49 -21.70
N TRP A 154 -1.11 -17.76 -22.08
CA TRP A 154 -0.07 -18.41 -22.87
C TRP A 154 -0.59 -18.75 -24.27
N TYR A 155 0.24 -18.50 -25.28
CA TYR A 155 -0.01 -18.90 -26.65
C TYR A 155 0.43 -20.35 -26.84
N TYR A 156 -0.52 -21.20 -27.22
CA TYR A 156 -0.26 -22.59 -27.58
C TYR A 156 -0.29 -22.74 -29.09
N ALA A 157 0.74 -23.40 -29.63
CA ALA A 157 0.77 -23.80 -31.02
C ALA A 157 -0.29 -24.89 -31.30
N GLU A 158 -0.64 -25.04 -32.57
CA GLU A 158 -1.53 -26.11 -33.02
C GLU A 158 -0.94 -27.48 -32.67
N GLU A 159 -1.75 -28.32 -32.04
CA GLU A 159 -1.38 -29.70 -31.76
C GLU A 159 -2.01 -30.60 -32.81
N LEU A 160 -1.19 -31.46 -33.43
CA LEU A 160 -1.58 -32.44 -34.44
C LEU A 160 -1.32 -33.85 -33.90
N ASP A 161 -2.21 -34.80 -34.20
CA ASP A 161 -1.96 -36.22 -33.95
C ASP A 161 -0.93 -36.81 -34.92
N GLU A 162 -0.56 -38.08 -34.73
CA GLU A 162 0.38 -38.82 -35.60
C GLU A 162 -0.08 -38.88 -37.07
N GLN A 163 -1.37 -38.65 -37.34
CA GLN A 163 -1.96 -38.62 -38.68
C GLN A 163 -2.09 -37.19 -39.24
N GLY A 164 -1.55 -36.19 -38.55
CA GLY A 164 -1.60 -34.78 -38.96
C GLY A 164 -2.98 -34.13 -38.79
N ARG A 165 -3.88 -34.73 -37.99
CA ARG A 165 -5.20 -34.15 -37.68
C ARG A 165 -5.08 -33.26 -36.44
N GLN A 166 -5.71 -32.11 -36.51
CA GLN A 166 -5.77 -31.17 -35.39
C GLN A 166 -6.46 -31.80 -34.19
N ILE A 167 -5.75 -31.85 -33.05
CA ILE A 167 -6.27 -32.30 -31.75
C ILE A 167 -6.53 -31.13 -30.82
N ALA A 168 -5.80 -30.02 -30.97
CA ALA A 168 -6.09 -28.76 -30.29
C ALA A 168 -5.77 -27.56 -31.19
N PRO A 169 -6.64 -26.54 -31.26
CA PRO A 169 -6.39 -25.34 -32.05
C PRO A 169 -5.26 -24.51 -31.43
N ALA A 170 -4.53 -23.79 -32.28
CA ALA A 170 -3.62 -22.76 -31.81
C ALA A 170 -4.40 -21.58 -31.23
N GLY A 171 -3.89 -20.94 -30.17
CA GLY A 171 -4.54 -19.79 -29.57
C GLY A 171 -3.96 -19.37 -28.24
N TRP A 172 -4.43 -18.21 -27.77
CA TRP A 172 -4.21 -17.73 -26.42
C TRP A 172 -5.20 -18.41 -25.47
N PHE A 173 -4.69 -18.87 -24.32
CA PHE A 173 -5.51 -19.44 -23.26
C PHE A 173 -5.14 -18.77 -21.95
N HIS A 174 -6.15 -18.51 -21.11
CA HIS A 174 -5.96 -17.96 -19.77
C HIS A 174 -5.35 -19.05 -18.88
N VAL A 175 -4.23 -18.70 -18.25
CA VAL A 175 -3.41 -19.56 -17.39
C VAL A 175 -3.28 -18.97 -15.99
N PRO A 176 -2.82 -19.75 -14.98
CA PRO A 176 -2.47 -19.21 -13.67
C PRO A 176 -1.51 -18.02 -13.73
N ALA A 177 -1.58 -17.14 -12.74
CA ALA A 177 -0.74 -15.94 -12.68
C ALA A 177 0.76 -16.26 -12.76
N ASP A 178 1.47 -15.61 -13.69
CA ASP A 178 2.92 -15.67 -13.81
C ASP A 178 3.54 -14.39 -13.22
N TYR A 179 3.79 -14.41 -11.90
CA TYR A 179 4.40 -13.28 -11.21
C TYR A 179 5.85 -12.97 -11.65
N THR A 180 6.48 -13.85 -12.44
CA THR A 180 7.78 -13.54 -13.07
C THR A 180 7.63 -12.60 -14.27
N PHE A 181 6.40 -12.43 -14.77
CA PHE A 181 6.03 -11.56 -15.88
C PHE A 181 5.28 -10.29 -15.41
N TRP A 182 5.74 -9.70 -14.30
CA TRP A 182 5.18 -8.47 -13.74
C TRP A 182 5.81 -7.18 -14.32
N GLY A 183 6.86 -7.33 -15.13
CA GLY A 183 7.61 -6.22 -15.73
C GLY A 183 9.02 -6.10 -15.18
N ALA A 184 9.76 -5.11 -15.67
CA ALA A 184 11.13 -4.85 -15.22
C ALA A 184 11.16 -4.14 -13.85
N PRO A 185 12.13 -4.45 -12.98
CA PRO A 185 12.25 -3.81 -11.69
C PRO A 185 12.65 -2.34 -11.86
N THR A 186 11.97 -1.47 -11.13
CA THR A 186 12.16 -0.02 -11.14
C THR A 186 12.17 0.52 -9.71
N THR A 187 12.70 1.72 -9.53
CA THR A 187 12.76 2.39 -8.23
C THR A 187 12.33 3.85 -8.33
N ILE A 188 11.58 4.32 -7.34
CA ILE A 188 11.22 5.73 -7.15
C ILE A 188 11.85 6.20 -5.84
N GLU A 189 12.51 7.36 -5.86
CA GLU A 189 13.02 8.03 -4.67
C GLU A 189 12.17 9.28 -4.37
N ARG A 190 11.67 9.38 -3.13
CA ARG A 190 10.81 10.48 -2.65
C ARG A 190 11.09 10.71 -1.16
N GLY A 191 11.72 11.84 -0.83
CA GLY A 191 12.07 12.16 0.56
C GLY A 191 12.94 11.06 1.19
N PRO A 192 12.59 10.53 2.37
CA PRO A 192 13.32 9.43 3.00
C PRO A 192 12.98 8.04 2.40
N PHE A 193 12.10 7.95 1.40
CA PHE A 193 11.62 6.69 0.85
C PHE A 193 12.31 6.29 -0.47
N VAL A 194 12.64 5.01 -0.57
CA VAL A 194 13.02 4.32 -1.80
C VAL A 194 11.99 3.22 -2.06
N VAL A 195 11.10 3.45 -3.02
CA VAL A 195 10.06 2.50 -3.39
C VAL A 195 10.57 1.64 -4.56
N ARG A 196 10.71 0.34 -4.35
CA ARG A 196 11.07 -0.65 -5.38
C ARG A 196 9.82 -1.38 -5.81
N TYR A 197 9.63 -1.52 -7.12
CA TYR A 197 8.42 -2.09 -7.69
C TYR A 197 8.72 -2.65 -9.08
N GLN A 198 7.77 -3.37 -9.69
CA GLN A 198 7.89 -3.81 -11.08
C GLN A 198 7.05 -2.92 -11.98
N ALA A 199 7.35 -2.87 -13.28
CA ALA A 199 6.72 -1.91 -14.20
C ALA A 199 5.18 -1.88 -14.18
N LEU A 200 4.48 -3.01 -13.95
CA LEU A 200 3.01 -3.02 -13.84
C LEU A 200 2.50 -2.20 -12.65
N ASP A 201 3.25 -2.17 -11.56
CA ASP A 201 2.87 -1.49 -10.32
C ASP A 201 3.13 0.03 -10.37
N ALA A 202 3.59 0.57 -11.50
CA ALA A 202 4.03 1.97 -11.58
C ALA A 202 2.98 3.00 -11.08
N PRO A 203 1.68 2.91 -11.45
CA PRO A 203 0.69 3.87 -10.97
C PRO A 203 0.50 3.79 -9.45
N PHE A 204 0.44 2.58 -8.90
CA PHE A 204 0.34 2.34 -7.46
C PHE A 204 1.59 2.83 -6.71
N ALA A 205 2.78 2.45 -7.16
CA ALA A 205 4.04 2.81 -6.54
C ALA A 205 4.25 4.33 -6.52
N GLN A 206 3.83 5.05 -7.57
CA GLN A 206 3.88 6.52 -7.60
C GLN A 206 2.95 7.13 -6.55
N SER A 207 1.69 6.68 -6.47
CA SER A 207 0.72 7.17 -5.49
C SER A 207 1.17 6.87 -4.05
N LEU A 208 1.67 5.66 -3.82
CA LEU A 208 2.23 5.22 -2.54
C LEU A 208 3.42 6.10 -2.12
N ALA A 209 4.39 6.29 -3.01
CA ALA A 209 5.59 7.10 -2.71
C ALA A 209 5.24 8.55 -2.36
N ASP A 210 4.32 9.16 -3.12
CA ASP A 210 3.91 10.54 -2.89
C ASP A 210 3.15 10.69 -1.56
N LYS A 211 2.25 9.75 -1.22
CA LYS A 211 1.53 9.73 0.06
C LYS A 211 2.45 9.48 1.25
N LEU A 212 3.32 8.47 1.19
CA LEU A 212 4.28 8.18 2.26
C LEU A 212 5.19 9.38 2.56
N SER A 213 5.69 10.06 1.52
CA SER A 213 6.49 11.27 1.69
C SER A 213 5.69 12.39 2.38
N GLN A 214 4.46 12.66 1.93
CA GLN A 214 3.60 13.67 2.55
C GLN A 214 3.29 13.36 4.02
N TRP A 215 3.01 12.10 4.34
CA TRP A 215 2.75 11.64 5.70
C TRP A 215 3.98 11.76 6.60
N ALA A 216 5.16 11.37 6.11
CA ALA A 216 6.41 11.54 6.85
C ALA A 216 6.73 13.03 7.09
N ASP A 217 6.55 13.88 6.08
CA ASP A 217 6.76 15.32 6.20
C ASP A 217 5.82 15.94 7.25
N PHE A 218 4.53 15.56 7.23
CA PHE A 218 3.58 15.99 8.25
C PHE A 218 3.98 15.48 9.64
N ALA A 219 4.21 14.19 9.78
CA ALA A 219 4.53 13.57 11.06
C ALA A 219 5.81 14.15 11.66
N CYS A 220 6.84 14.41 10.87
CA CYS A 220 8.07 15.02 11.36
C CYS A 220 8.02 16.54 11.52
N GLY A 221 6.95 17.19 11.04
CA GLY A 221 6.57 18.53 11.46
C GLY A 221 5.93 18.57 12.86
N VAL A 222 5.29 17.47 13.28
CA VAL A 222 4.64 17.34 14.60
C VAL A 222 5.58 16.71 15.63
N LEU A 223 6.27 15.65 15.23
CA LEU A 223 7.13 14.82 16.06
C LEU A 223 8.59 15.24 15.87
N PRO A 224 9.42 15.19 16.92
CA PRO A 224 10.85 15.46 16.81
C PRO A 224 11.60 14.25 16.20
N CYS A 225 11.33 13.93 14.94
CA CYS A 225 11.91 12.77 14.25
C CYS A 225 13.45 12.79 14.18
N GLY A 226 14.07 13.97 14.17
CA GLY A 226 15.48 14.10 13.84
C GLY A 226 15.77 13.64 12.40
N ASP A 227 16.91 12.97 12.20
CA ASP A 227 17.27 12.41 10.91
C ASP A 227 16.60 11.05 10.72
N LEU A 228 15.59 11.01 9.85
CA LEU A 228 14.96 9.76 9.47
C LEU A 228 15.95 8.87 8.70
N PRO A 229 16.05 7.58 9.05
CA PRO A 229 16.80 6.63 8.24
C PRO A 229 16.12 6.41 6.89
N LEU A 230 16.89 5.93 5.91
CA LEU A 230 16.35 5.57 4.60
C LEU A 230 15.32 4.43 4.75
N ILE A 231 14.09 4.68 4.31
CA ILE A 231 12.98 3.74 4.36
C ILE A 231 12.84 3.09 3.00
N THR A 232 13.03 1.77 2.93
CA THR A 232 12.81 1.01 1.69
C THR A 232 11.41 0.45 1.69
N VAL A 233 10.69 0.59 0.58
CA VAL A 233 9.36 0.01 0.39
C VAL A 233 9.41 -0.91 -0.81
N ASP A 234 9.20 -2.20 -0.61
CA ASP A 234 9.19 -3.18 -1.70
C ASP A 234 7.74 -3.55 -2.03
N VAL A 235 7.28 -3.13 -3.21
CA VAL A 235 6.00 -3.57 -3.79
C VAL A 235 6.23 -4.88 -4.52
N THR A 236 5.57 -5.95 -4.08
CA THR A 236 5.84 -7.29 -4.59
C THR A 236 4.56 -8.01 -5.04
N PRO A 237 4.58 -8.70 -6.21
CA PRO A 237 3.44 -9.47 -6.71
C PRO A 237 3.28 -10.83 -6.03
N ASN A 238 3.60 -10.94 -4.74
CA ASN A 238 3.47 -12.19 -3.98
C ASN A 238 2.17 -12.21 -3.17
N GLN A 239 1.67 -13.41 -2.87
CA GLN A 239 0.48 -13.60 -2.04
C GLN A 239 0.79 -13.41 -0.54
N LEU A 240 1.38 -12.26 -0.20
CA LEU A 240 1.45 -11.85 1.19
C LEU A 240 0.04 -11.46 1.66
N PRO A 241 -0.36 -11.87 2.88
CA PRO A 241 -1.71 -11.60 3.36
C PRO A 241 -1.92 -10.13 3.72
N SER A 242 -0.85 -9.37 4.01
CA SER A 242 -0.92 -7.99 4.46
C SER A 242 0.41 -7.26 4.26
N MET A 243 0.38 -5.93 4.32
CA MET A 243 1.58 -5.10 4.45
C MET A 243 2.26 -5.37 5.79
N ARG A 244 3.59 -5.28 5.82
CA ARG A 244 4.36 -5.46 7.05
C ARG A 244 5.79 -4.98 6.93
N TRP A 245 6.36 -4.59 8.06
CA TRP A 245 7.80 -4.42 8.20
C TRP A 245 8.53 -5.77 8.15
N THR A 246 9.72 -5.81 7.55
CA THR A 246 10.56 -7.01 7.57
C THR A 246 11.22 -7.20 8.93
N SER A 247 11.44 -8.44 9.36
CA SER A 247 12.17 -8.75 10.60
C SER A 247 13.68 -8.52 10.49
N GLY A 248 14.22 -8.51 9.27
CA GLY A 248 15.66 -8.33 8.99
C GLY A 248 16.10 -6.86 8.86
N SER A 249 15.17 -5.95 8.60
CA SER A 249 15.42 -4.51 8.47
C SER A 249 14.22 -3.73 9.00
N ALA A 250 14.43 -2.98 10.09
CA ALA A 250 13.39 -2.22 10.78
C ALA A 250 12.73 -1.15 9.88
N TRP A 251 13.42 -0.72 8.82
CA TRP A 251 12.96 0.32 7.89
C TRP A 251 12.75 -0.21 6.47
N GLN A 252 12.43 -1.50 6.35
CA GLN A 252 12.00 -2.10 5.10
C GLN A 252 10.55 -2.55 5.22
N LEU A 253 9.65 -1.86 4.52
CA LEU A 253 8.23 -2.18 4.40
C LEU A 253 8.00 -3.03 3.16
N VAL A 254 7.24 -4.12 3.28
CA VAL A 254 6.82 -4.91 2.13
C VAL A 254 5.33 -4.70 1.93
N VAL A 255 4.95 -4.41 0.70
CA VAL A 255 3.58 -4.09 0.29
C VAL A 255 3.17 -5.06 -0.81
N PRO A 256 2.08 -5.82 -0.66
CA PRO A 256 1.58 -6.66 -1.75
C PRO A 256 1.08 -5.75 -2.89
N SER A 257 1.35 -6.15 -4.13
CA SER A 257 0.81 -5.45 -5.29
C SER A 257 -0.71 -5.58 -5.31
N PRO A 258 -1.46 -4.47 -5.47
CA PRO A 258 -2.92 -4.55 -5.57
C PRO A 258 -3.38 -5.23 -6.88
N TYR A 259 -2.52 -5.30 -7.89
CA TYR A 259 -2.83 -5.87 -9.20
C TYR A 259 -2.75 -7.40 -9.24
N ILE A 260 -2.39 -8.06 -8.13
CA ILE A 260 -2.51 -9.52 -7.96
C ILE A 260 -3.97 -9.94 -8.05
N ASP A 261 -4.85 -9.11 -7.50
CA ASP A 261 -6.28 -9.27 -7.55
C ASP A 261 -6.89 -8.11 -8.36
N ARG A 262 -8.04 -7.62 -7.91
CA ARG A 262 -8.77 -6.51 -8.49
C ARG A 262 -8.33 -5.22 -7.83
N ALA A 263 -7.87 -4.25 -8.62
CA ALA A 263 -7.46 -2.93 -8.13
C ALA A 263 -8.28 -1.81 -8.79
N ARG A 264 -8.59 -0.74 -8.06
CA ARG A 264 -9.16 0.46 -8.67
C ARG A 264 -8.21 1.07 -9.70
N TYR A 265 -8.75 1.37 -10.88
CA TYR A 265 -7.98 1.93 -11.99
C TYR A 265 -7.68 3.42 -11.80
N ASP A 266 -8.66 4.15 -11.29
CA ASP A 266 -8.60 5.60 -11.08
C ASP A 266 -7.84 6.00 -9.81
N GLN A 267 -7.90 5.15 -8.78
CA GLN A 267 -7.22 5.33 -7.51
C GLN A 267 -6.53 4.02 -7.08
N PRO A 268 -5.36 3.69 -7.66
CA PRO A 268 -4.67 2.41 -7.38
C PRO A 268 -4.28 2.21 -5.92
N PHE A 269 -4.07 3.30 -5.17
CA PHE A 269 -3.84 3.26 -3.73
C PHE A 269 -5.14 3.58 -3.00
N GLU A 270 -5.96 2.55 -2.78
CA GLU A 270 -7.29 2.68 -2.18
C GLU A 270 -7.23 3.03 -0.68
N LEU A 271 -8.35 3.53 -0.13
CA LEU A 271 -8.40 3.99 1.26
C LEU A 271 -8.03 2.90 2.28
N GLU A 272 -8.45 1.66 2.06
CA GLU A 272 -8.12 0.53 2.95
C GLU A 272 -6.60 0.30 3.01
N LEU A 273 -5.94 0.23 1.85
CA LEU A 273 -4.48 0.13 1.75
C LEU A 273 -3.78 1.37 2.32
N GLN A 274 -4.37 2.56 2.14
CA GLN A 274 -3.84 3.79 2.74
C GLN A 274 -3.89 3.74 4.27
N ILE A 275 -4.98 3.27 4.87
CA ILE A 275 -5.11 3.14 6.33
C ILE A 275 -4.09 2.13 6.87
N GLU A 276 -3.90 0.99 6.21
CA GLU A 276 -2.91 -0.01 6.61
C GLU A 276 -1.48 0.56 6.56
N ALA A 277 -1.09 1.17 5.44
CA ALA A 277 0.22 1.80 5.27
C ALA A 277 0.43 2.97 6.25
N ALA A 278 -0.59 3.80 6.46
CA ALA A 278 -0.59 4.91 7.40
C ALA A 278 -0.35 4.43 8.83
N THR A 279 -1.03 3.34 9.23
CA THR A 279 -0.88 2.74 10.57
C THR A 279 0.54 2.24 10.77
N LEU A 280 1.06 1.44 9.83
CA LEU A 280 2.42 0.90 9.92
C LEU A 280 3.49 1.99 9.93
N LEU A 281 3.30 3.07 9.18
CA LEU A 281 4.21 4.22 9.17
C LEU A 281 4.12 5.01 10.48
N ALA A 282 2.91 5.33 10.96
CA ALA A 282 2.70 6.08 12.19
C ALA A 282 3.30 5.35 13.40
N GLU A 283 3.03 4.06 13.55
CA GLU A 283 3.63 3.22 14.60
C GLU A 283 5.15 3.28 14.56
N ARG A 284 5.73 3.07 13.37
CA ARG A 284 7.19 3.06 13.19
C ARG A 284 7.83 4.42 13.54
N LEU A 285 7.20 5.52 13.15
CA LEU A 285 7.69 6.87 13.45
C LEU A 285 7.60 7.18 14.95
N VAL A 286 6.50 6.78 15.60
CA VAL A 286 6.35 6.94 17.05
C VAL A 286 7.39 6.09 17.81
N GLU A 287 7.59 4.83 17.41
CA GLU A 287 8.65 3.96 17.97
C GLU A 287 10.06 4.56 17.76
N HIS A 288 10.30 5.21 16.62
CA HIS A 288 11.58 5.85 16.33
C HIS A 288 11.86 7.02 17.28
N VAL A 289 10.86 7.87 17.50
CA VAL A 289 10.95 9.02 18.42
C VAL A 289 11.04 8.54 19.87
N ARG A 290 10.36 7.44 20.21
CA ARG A 290 10.32 6.87 21.54
C ARG A 290 10.61 5.36 21.50
N PRO A 291 11.89 4.96 21.56
CA PRO A 291 12.28 3.55 21.52
C PRO A 291 11.85 2.73 22.75
N GLN A 292 11.55 3.40 23.87
CA GLN A 292 11.06 2.75 25.07
C GLN A 292 9.54 2.59 25.00
N ALA A 293 9.10 1.35 24.80
CA ALA A 293 7.69 1.00 24.80
C ALA A 293 7.02 1.42 26.12
N PRO A 294 5.80 1.98 26.08
CA PRO A 294 5.03 2.25 27.28
C PRO A 294 4.61 0.94 27.95
N GLU A 295 4.44 0.98 29.27
CA GLU A 295 4.04 -0.19 30.06
C GLU A 295 2.51 -0.21 30.20
N TYR A 296 1.87 -1.30 29.76
CA TYR A 296 0.46 -1.53 30.01
C TYR A 296 0.25 -1.90 31.49
N PRO A 297 -0.79 -1.38 32.19
CA PRO A 297 -1.90 -0.54 31.71
C PRO A 297 -1.74 0.95 32.10
N HIS A 298 -0.55 1.53 32.07
CA HIS A 298 -0.38 2.93 32.41
C HIS A 298 -0.98 3.85 31.32
N ASP A 299 -1.33 5.08 31.70
CA ASP A 299 -1.87 6.08 30.77
C ASP A 299 -0.91 6.38 29.61
N ALA A 300 0.40 6.20 29.82
CA ALA A 300 1.41 6.25 28.78
C ALA A 300 1.14 5.30 27.60
N TYR A 301 0.61 4.11 27.88
CA TYR A 301 0.25 3.14 26.85
C TYR A 301 -0.89 3.68 25.99
N TYR A 302 -1.94 4.19 26.63
CA TYR A 302 -3.05 4.83 25.93
C TYR A 302 -2.57 6.03 25.11
N MET A 303 -1.78 6.94 25.68
CA MET A 303 -1.29 8.12 24.97
C MET A 303 -0.49 7.75 23.72
N HIS A 304 0.38 6.73 23.81
CA HIS A 304 1.11 6.23 22.65
C HIS A 304 0.17 5.77 21.54
N SER A 305 -0.81 4.92 21.87
CA SER A 305 -1.80 4.44 20.89
C SER A 305 -2.69 5.56 20.33
N GLY A 306 -3.08 6.53 21.17
CA GLY A 306 -3.85 7.69 20.77
C GLY A 306 -3.09 8.59 19.78
N VAL A 307 -1.78 8.76 19.96
CA VAL A 307 -0.97 9.54 19.00
C VAL A 307 -0.84 8.80 17.66
N VAL A 308 -0.65 7.48 17.68
CA VAL A 308 -0.64 6.67 16.45
C VAL A 308 -1.97 6.81 15.72
N SER A 309 -3.09 6.57 16.40
CA SER A 309 -4.44 6.68 15.82
C SER A 309 -4.74 8.10 15.33
N TRP A 310 -4.30 9.13 16.04
CA TRP A 310 -4.43 10.51 15.61
C TRP A 310 -3.63 10.79 14.32
N LEU A 311 -2.37 10.36 14.24
CA LEU A 311 -1.55 10.49 13.03
C LEU A 311 -2.19 9.79 11.82
N VAL A 312 -2.71 8.57 12.00
CA VAL A 312 -3.44 7.86 10.94
C VAL A 312 -4.62 8.69 10.46
N GLY A 313 -5.40 9.27 11.39
CA GLY A 313 -6.51 10.15 11.06
C GLY A 313 -6.09 11.37 10.25
N GLN A 314 -4.93 11.97 10.57
CA GLN A 314 -4.36 13.08 9.79
C GLN A 314 -3.84 12.65 8.41
N PHE A 315 -3.25 11.45 8.29
CA PHE A 315 -2.70 10.94 7.04
C PHE A 315 -3.77 10.66 5.99
N VAL A 316 -4.86 10.02 6.39
CA VAL A 316 -5.92 9.54 5.48
C VAL A 316 -7.21 10.35 5.59
N GLU A 317 -7.20 11.44 6.35
CA GLU A 317 -8.32 12.37 6.54
C GLU A 317 -9.59 11.69 7.08
N VAL A 318 -9.44 10.75 8.01
CA VAL A 318 -10.54 10.04 8.67
C VAL A 318 -10.59 10.34 10.16
N ASN A 319 -11.79 10.33 10.74
CA ASN A 319 -11.95 10.46 12.18
C ASN A 319 -11.68 9.11 12.86
N THR A 320 -10.54 9.01 13.54
CA THR A 320 -10.13 7.82 14.31
C THR A 320 -10.60 7.84 15.77
N GLU A 321 -11.44 8.81 16.14
CA GLU A 321 -11.95 9.01 17.50
C GLU A 321 -10.85 9.22 18.57
N SER A 322 -9.65 9.65 18.16
CA SER A 322 -8.54 10.02 19.07
C SER A 322 -8.74 11.41 19.68
N GLN A 323 -9.82 11.55 20.45
CA GLN A 323 -10.37 12.83 20.89
C GLN A 323 -9.44 13.58 21.84
N LEU A 324 -8.81 12.89 22.80
CA LEU A 324 -7.87 13.56 23.70
C LEU A 324 -6.70 14.17 22.94
N VAL A 325 -6.04 13.40 22.08
CA VAL A 325 -4.88 13.88 21.30
C VAL A 325 -5.29 14.99 20.32
N GLN A 326 -6.46 14.85 19.68
CA GLN A 326 -7.02 15.91 18.83
C GLN A 326 -7.24 17.20 19.62
N SER A 327 -7.84 17.12 20.82
CA SER A 327 -8.09 18.29 21.66
C SER A 327 -6.79 18.94 22.16
N ILE A 328 -5.73 18.16 22.39
CA ILE A 328 -4.38 18.70 22.68
C ILE A 328 -3.87 19.49 21.48
N ALA A 329 -3.91 18.90 20.28
CA ALA A 329 -3.44 19.54 19.05
C ALA A 329 -4.21 20.84 18.75
N GLU A 330 -5.53 20.85 18.92
CA GLU A 330 -6.39 22.01 18.64
C GLU A 330 -6.22 23.15 19.65
N ASN A 331 -6.12 22.83 20.95
CA ASN A 331 -6.12 23.86 22.00
C ASN A 331 -4.72 24.34 22.37
N TYR A 332 -3.70 23.50 22.21
CA TYR A 332 -2.32 23.80 22.64
C TYR A 332 -1.32 23.85 21.47
N GLY A 333 -1.63 23.23 20.33
CA GLY A 333 -0.75 23.16 19.17
C GLY A 333 -0.23 21.74 18.93
N THR A 334 0.08 21.43 17.67
CA THR A 334 0.54 20.09 17.27
C THR A 334 1.89 19.73 17.87
N GLU A 335 2.73 20.71 18.19
CA GLU A 335 4.03 20.50 18.86
C GLU A 335 3.89 19.84 20.24
N TYR A 336 2.76 20.04 20.94
CA TYR A 336 2.52 19.41 22.23
C TYR A 336 2.25 17.91 22.10
N VAL A 337 1.76 17.45 20.95
CA VAL A 337 1.60 16.01 20.64
C VAL A 337 2.98 15.36 20.54
N GLY A 338 3.95 16.00 19.90
CA GLY A 338 5.33 15.52 19.83
C GLY A 338 6.02 15.52 21.20
N ARG A 339 5.86 16.61 21.96
CA ARG A 339 6.42 16.73 23.33
C ARG A 339 5.90 15.65 24.27
N LEU A 340 4.60 15.34 24.19
CA LEU A 340 3.98 14.27 24.96
C LEU A 340 4.72 12.94 24.78
N LEU A 341 5.02 12.54 23.54
CA LEU A 341 5.71 11.28 23.31
C LEU A 341 7.12 11.24 23.90
N THR A 342 7.84 12.37 23.86
CA THR A 342 9.22 12.47 24.35
C THR A 342 9.36 12.67 25.86
N GLU A 343 8.42 13.38 26.48
CA GLU A 343 8.52 13.79 27.89
C GLU A 343 7.83 12.80 28.83
N LEU A 344 6.88 12.01 28.33
CA LEU A 344 6.05 11.14 29.17
C LEU A 344 6.77 9.81 29.49
N PRO A 345 7.08 9.48 30.76
CA PRO A 345 7.73 8.20 31.11
C PRO A 345 6.92 6.95 30.71
N PRO A 346 7.54 5.75 30.59
CA PRO A 346 6.83 4.50 30.26
C PRO A 346 5.70 4.11 31.22
N THR A 347 5.82 4.48 32.51
CA THR A 347 4.87 4.17 33.58
C THR A 347 4.06 5.41 34.01
N ALA A 348 4.01 6.43 33.17
CA ALA A 348 3.39 7.70 33.54
C ALA A 348 1.87 7.61 33.58
N ASN A 349 1.28 8.35 34.51
CA ASN A 349 -0.15 8.59 34.57
C ASN A 349 -0.46 9.97 33.93
N MET A 350 -1.74 10.31 33.82
CA MET A 350 -2.18 11.60 33.25
C MET A 350 -1.70 12.83 34.02
N ASP A 351 -1.23 12.69 35.26
CA ASP A 351 -0.65 13.81 36.02
C ASP A 351 0.55 14.45 35.31
N ALA A 352 1.34 13.64 34.58
CA ALA A 352 2.46 14.12 33.77
C ALA A 352 2.00 15.07 32.65
N LEU A 353 0.78 14.90 32.12
CA LEU A 353 0.23 15.75 31.06
C LEU A 353 0.10 17.21 31.51
N ALA A 354 -0.24 17.46 32.78
CA ALA A 354 -0.34 18.82 33.32
C ALA A 354 0.97 19.60 33.16
N GLY A 355 2.10 18.95 33.48
CA GLY A 355 3.44 19.53 33.33
C GLY A 355 3.82 19.80 31.87
N ILE A 356 3.45 18.89 30.96
CA ILE A 356 3.73 19.00 29.51
C ILE A 356 2.96 20.18 28.91
N LEU A 357 1.67 20.31 29.25
CA LEU A 357 0.78 21.38 28.78
C LEU A 357 1.01 22.71 29.50
N GLY A 358 1.79 22.73 30.59
CA GLY A 358 2.04 23.93 31.38
C GLY A 358 0.82 24.42 32.17
N VAL A 359 -0.10 23.51 32.53
CA VAL A 359 -1.29 23.81 33.33
C VAL A 359 -1.14 23.24 34.73
N SER A 360 -1.68 23.92 35.74
CA SER A 360 -1.63 23.43 37.12
C SER A 360 -2.68 22.36 37.43
N ASP A 361 -3.78 22.35 36.69
CA ASP A 361 -4.96 21.50 36.93
C ASP A 361 -5.62 21.10 35.59
N LEU A 362 -5.67 19.80 35.32
CA LEU A 362 -6.24 19.26 34.08
C LEU A 362 -7.77 19.38 34.01
N SER A 363 -8.47 19.61 35.12
CA SER A 363 -9.92 19.85 35.09
C SER A 363 -10.28 21.17 34.42
N THR A 364 -9.34 22.12 34.40
CA THR A 364 -9.48 23.41 33.73
C THR A 364 -8.95 23.41 32.30
N ALA A 365 -8.26 22.34 31.90
CA ALA A 365 -7.77 22.17 30.55
C ALA A 365 -8.96 21.84 29.63
N ASN A 366 -9.04 22.51 28.48
CA ASN A 366 -10.08 22.27 27.49
C ASN A 366 -9.78 20.99 26.69
N LEU A 367 -9.87 19.83 27.36
CA LEU A 367 -9.51 18.53 26.82
C LEU A 367 -10.75 17.63 26.71
N ASP A 368 -10.79 16.82 25.66
CA ASP A 368 -11.84 15.83 25.47
C ASP A 368 -11.39 14.47 26.03
N TRP A 369 -12.04 14.03 27.10
CA TRP A 369 -11.62 12.84 27.85
C TRP A 369 -12.35 11.56 27.45
N ARG A 370 -13.28 11.62 26.49
CA ARG A 370 -14.22 10.51 26.22
C ARG A 370 -13.51 9.23 25.79
N ASP A 371 -12.52 9.32 24.91
CA ASP A 371 -11.77 8.16 24.43
C ASP A 371 -10.82 7.59 25.50
N LEU A 372 -10.18 8.44 26.32
CA LEU A 372 -9.43 7.99 27.50
C LEU A 372 -10.31 7.22 28.49
N LEU A 373 -11.48 7.77 28.83
CA LEU A 373 -12.39 7.14 29.79
C LEU A 373 -12.99 5.85 29.23
N SER A 374 -13.23 5.78 27.91
CA SER A 374 -13.62 4.54 27.23
C SER A 374 -12.52 3.48 27.37
N TRP A 375 -11.27 3.85 27.09
CA TRP A 375 -10.12 2.96 27.24
C TRP A 375 -9.93 2.46 28.68
N ARG A 376 -10.12 3.33 29.69
CA ARG A 376 -10.03 2.94 31.11
C ARG A 376 -11.08 1.90 31.50
N LEU A 377 -12.30 2.01 30.99
CA LEU A 377 -13.36 1.03 31.26
C LEU A 377 -13.09 -0.33 30.61
N VAL A 378 -12.57 -0.34 29.38
CA VAL A 378 -12.13 -1.59 28.72
C VAL A 378 -10.96 -2.21 29.49
N THR A 379 -9.97 -1.39 29.86
CA THR A 379 -8.80 -1.79 30.65
C THR A 379 -9.21 -2.38 32.01
N GLU A 380 -10.20 -1.78 32.67
CA GLU A 380 -10.74 -2.28 33.93
C GLU A 380 -11.22 -3.73 33.81
N ASP A 381 -12.07 -4.03 32.82
CA ASP A 381 -12.59 -5.36 32.58
C ASP A 381 -11.47 -6.35 32.19
N GLU A 382 -10.47 -5.92 31.40
CA GLU A 382 -9.30 -6.73 31.09
C GLU A 382 -8.51 -7.12 32.35
N LEU A 383 -8.25 -6.16 33.25
CA LEU A 383 -7.49 -6.40 34.48
C LEU A 383 -8.26 -7.30 35.46
N ILE A 384 -9.59 -7.16 35.55
CA ILE A 384 -10.46 -8.08 36.29
C ILE A 384 -10.29 -9.50 35.73
N SER A 385 -10.38 -9.67 34.41
CA SER A 385 -10.30 -10.99 33.77
C SER A 385 -8.93 -11.67 33.95
N ARG A 386 -7.85 -10.90 34.11
CA ARG A 386 -6.49 -11.37 34.35
C ARG A 386 -6.16 -11.57 35.84
N GLY A 387 -7.01 -11.08 36.74
CA GLY A 387 -6.76 -11.13 38.18
C GLY A 387 -5.66 -10.16 38.65
N GLU A 388 -5.46 -9.05 37.94
CA GLU A 388 -4.42 -8.06 38.23
C GLU A 388 -4.92 -6.97 39.20
N GLU A 389 -5.18 -7.36 40.45
CA GLU A 389 -5.80 -6.50 41.47
C GLU A 389 -5.06 -5.16 41.67
N ALA A 390 -3.72 -5.18 41.77
CA ALA A 390 -2.94 -3.96 42.04
C ALA A 390 -3.07 -2.91 40.93
N ALA A 391 -3.07 -3.32 39.66
CA ALA A 391 -3.26 -2.43 38.54
C ALA A 391 -4.72 -1.96 38.42
N TRP A 392 -5.68 -2.87 38.67
CA TRP A 392 -7.10 -2.57 38.65
C TRP A 392 -7.49 -1.53 39.72
N THR A 393 -7.03 -1.70 40.96
CA THR A 393 -7.30 -0.73 42.05
C THR A 393 -6.78 0.68 41.75
N ALA A 394 -5.76 0.83 40.90
CA ALA A 394 -5.25 2.13 40.49
C ALA A 394 -6.21 2.91 39.57
N LEU A 395 -7.28 2.28 39.06
CA LEU A 395 -8.32 2.93 38.25
C LEU A 395 -9.44 3.56 39.09
N TYR A 396 -9.45 3.37 40.40
CA TYR A 396 -10.55 3.73 41.30
C TYR A 396 -10.17 4.77 42.36
N ASP A 397 -11.13 5.62 42.74
CA ASP A 397 -11.02 6.51 43.89
C ASP A 397 -11.51 5.80 45.16
N PHE A 398 -10.59 5.11 45.85
CA PHE A 398 -10.89 4.42 47.12
C PHE A 398 -10.87 5.35 48.35
N THR A 399 -10.86 6.67 48.17
CA THR A 399 -11.10 7.58 49.31
C THR A 399 -12.51 7.41 49.89
N ASN A 400 -13.46 6.91 49.09
CA ASN A 400 -14.80 6.54 49.52
C ASN A 400 -14.92 5.01 49.77
N PRO A 401 -15.23 4.56 51.01
CA PRO A 401 -15.41 3.15 51.32
C PRO A 401 -16.50 2.45 50.50
N ASP A 402 -17.55 3.17 50.08
CA ASP A 402 -18.63 2.58 49.28
C ASP A 402 -18.16 2.25 47.87
N VAL A 403 -17.31 3.11 47.28
CA VAL A 403 -16.69 2.87 45.97
C VAL A 403 -15.79 1.66 46.04
N MET A 404 -14.98 1.54 47.10
CA MET A 404 -14.13 0.38 47.32
C MET A 404 -14.96 -0.91 47.43
N ALA A 405 -16.04 -0.92 48.21
CA ALA A 405 -16.91 -2.10 48.35
C ALA A 405 -17.54 -2.52 47.01
N GLN A 406 -18.09 -1.57 46.25
CA GLN A 406 -18.69 -1.84 44.94
C GLN A 406 -17.66 -2.31 43.91
N ALA A 407 -16.48 -1.71 43.91
CA ALA A 407 -15.38 -2.10 43.04
C ALA A 407 -14.99 -3.56 43.30
N TYR A 408 -14.81 -3.96 44.56
CA TYR A 408 -14.49 -5.35 44.90
C TYR A 408 -15.65 -6.32 44.60
N GLU A 409 -16.90 -5.89 44.71
CA GLU A 409 -18.04 -6.70 44.25
C GLU A 409 -17.94 -6.98 42.75
N ARG A 410 -17.63 -5.95 41.94
CA ARG A 410 -17.42 -6.08 40.49
C ARG A 410 -16.23 -6.97 40.15
N TYR A 411 -15.09 -6.76 40.80
CA TYR A 411 -13.88 -7.57 40.62
C TYR A 411 -14.15 -9.06 40.93
N ASN A 412 -14.83 -9.34 42.04
CA ASN A 412 -15.17 -10.72 42.44
C ASN A 412 -16.27 -11.35 41.57
N ALA A 413 -17.13 -10.55 40.95
CA ALA A 413 -18.13 -11.03 40.01
C ALA A 413 -17.50 -11.57 38.71
N ASN A 414 -16.27 -11.13 38.37
CA ASN A 414 -15.51 -11.56 37.19
C ASN A 414 -16.36 -11.56 35.91
N GLN A 415 -16.99 -10.43 35.63
CA GLN A 415 -17.85 -10.27 34.45
C GLN A 415 -17.01 -10.37 33.17
N ALA A 416 -17.60 -10.91 32.11
CA ALA A 416 -16.95 -10.96 30.82
C ALA A 416 -16.70 -9.52 30.31
N PRO A 417 -15.55 -9.24 29.67
CA PRO A 417 -15.26 -7.92 29.14
C PRO A 417 -16.36 -7.41 28.22
N GLN A 418 -16.72 -6.14 28.38
CA GLN A 418 -17.70 -5.47 27.52
C GLN A 418 -17.02 -4.37 26.69
N ASN A 419 -17.64 -4.03 25.56
CA ASN A 419 -17.23 -2.84 24.81
C ASN A 419 -17.89 -1.61 25.44
N TYR A 420 -17.06 -0.61 25.76
CA TYR A 420 -17.49 0.67 26.31
C TYR A 420 -17.20 1.79 25.33
N LYS A 421 -18.18 2.67 25.13
CA LYS A 421 -17.99 3.92 24.41
C LYS A 421 -18.63 5.07 25.18
N VAL A 422 -17.80 5.98 25.68
CA VAL A 422 -18.26 7.23 26.28
C VAL A 422 -18.66 8.18 25.17
N THR A 423 -19.91 8.64 25.19
CA THR A 423 -20.46 9.52 24.15
C THR A 423 -20.58 10.97 24.59
N ASP A 424 -20.79 11.19 25.90
CA ASP A 424 -20.98 12.51 26.49
C ASP A 424 -20.35 12.59 27.90
N LEU A 425 -19.94 13.79 28.28
CA LEU A 425 -19.38 14.11 29.59
C LEU A 425 -20.15 15.28 30.18
N GLN A 426 -20.64 15.10 31.40
CA GLN A 426 -21.35 16.15 32.14
C GLN A 426 -20.47 16.59 33.31
N PRO A 427 -19.73 17.71 33.19
CA PRO A 427 -18.89 18.21 34.26
C PRO A 427 -19.72 18.61 35.47
N GLN A 428 -19.23 18.25 36.64
CA GLN A 428 -19.78 18.62 37.93
C GLN A 428 -18.65 18.79 38.95
N ALA A 429 -19.00 19.19 40.17
CA ALA A 429 -18.04 19.31 41.25
C ALA A 429 -18.68 18.79 42.55
N THR A 430 -17.86 18.17 43.39
CA THR A 430 -18.29 17.80 44.75
C THR A 430 -18.61 19.04 45.58
N GLU A 431 -19.23 18.86 46.74
CA GLU A 431 -19.42 19.94 47.72
C GLU A 431 -18.09 20.57 48.18
N SER A 432 -16.99 19.80 48.12
CA SER A 432 -15.63 20.27 48.43
C SER A 432 -14.93 20.93 47.25
N GLY A 433 -15.58 21.05 46.09
CA GLY A 433 -15.03 21.67 44.88
C GLY A 433 -14.08 20.78 44.08
N VAL A 434 -14.04 19.46 44.35
CA VAL A 434 -13.25 18.51 43.57
C VAL A 434 -13.96 18.26 42.23
N PRO A 435 -13.26 18.38 41.09
CA PRO A 435 -13.84 18.14 39.78
C PRO A 435 -14.32 16.69 39.61
N GLU A 436 -15.52 16.54 39.05
CA GLU A 436 -16.15 15.26 38.72
C GLU A 436 -16.73 15.33 37.30
N VAL A 437 -16.81 14.20 36.61
CA VAL A 437 -17.53 14.09 35.34
C VAL A 437 -18.45 12.88 35.39
N MET A 438 -19.72 13.09 35.07
CA MET A 438 -20.65 12.00 34.82
C MET A 438 -20.54 11.62 33.35
N ALA A 439 -19.99 10.44 33.07
CA ALA A 439 -19.85 9.89 31.73
C ALA A 439 -21.13 9.15 31.32
N ILE A 440 -21.67 9.47 30.14
CA ILE A 440 -22.71 8.68 29.50
C ILE A 440 -22.03 7.63 28.63
N VAL A 441 -22.22 6.37 28.97
CA VAL A 441 -21.50 5.24 28.39
C VAL A 441 -22.46 4.28 27.71
N TYR A 442 -22.19 3.95 26.45
CA TYR A 442 -22.85 2.82 25.80
C TYR A 442 -22.05 1.55 26.02
N VAL A 443 -22.75 0.54 26.52
CA VAL A 443 -22.18 -0.77 26.90
C VAL A 443 -22.87 -1.87 26.12
N GLY A 444 -22.10 -2.69 25.41
CA GLY A 444 -22.61 -3.88 24.72
C GLY A 444 -21.95 -4.17 23.39
N GLU A 445 -22.44 -5.20 22.70
CA GLU A 445 -21.91 -5.66 21.41
C GLU A 445 -23.01 -5.72 20.35
N ASN A 446 -22.63 -5.77 19.07
CA ASN A 446 -23.52 -6.09 17.95
C ASN A 446 -24.79 -5.21 17.88
N ASN A 447 -24.63 -3.90 18.11
CA ASN A 447 -25.72 -2.91 18.10
C ASN A 447 -26.77 -3.05 19.21
N VAL A 448 -26.52 -3.86 20.25
CA VAL A 448 -27.32 -3.89 21.47
C VAL A 448 -26.57 -3.14 22.56
N PHE A 449 -26.87 -1.85 22.69
CA PHE A 449 -26.23 -0.98 23.67
C PHE A 449 -27.18 -0.65 24.81
N GLN A 450 -26.67 -0.73 26.04
CA GLN A 450 -27.31 -0.17 27.22
C GLN A 450 -26.60 1.12 27.59
N GLU A 451 -27.39 2.17 27.85
CA GLU A 451 -26.85 3.41 28.42
C GLU A 451 -26.57 3.19 29.91
N GLN A 452 -25.36 3.51 30.32
CA GLN A 452 -24.93 3.54 31.71
C GLN A 452 -24.37 4.92 32.05
N ARG A 453 -24.47 5.28 33.33
CA ARG A 453 -23.91 6.51 33.88
C ARG A 453 -22.81 6.13 34.85
N ILE A 454 -21.59 6.56 34.55
CA ILE A 454 -20.41 6.23 35.35
C ILE A 454 -19.77 7.54 35.82
N LEU A 455 -19.58 7.67 37.13
CA LEU A 455 -18.95 8.83 37.72
C LEU A 455 -17.43 8.67 37.73
N PHE A 456 -16.72 9.68 37.25
CA PHE A 456 -15.28 9.81 37.44
C PHE A 456 -14.97 11.06 38.27
N ARG A 457 -13.96 10.96 39.14
CA ARG A 457 -13.45 12.06 39.94
C ARG A 457 -11.99 12.32 39.61
N MET A 458 -11.62 13.59 39.52
CA MET A 458 -10.22 13.95 39.31
C MET A 458 -9.47 13.92 40.65
N VAL A 459 -8.47 13.05 40.76
CA VAL A 459 -7.58 12.94 41.92
C VAL A 459 -6.15 13.04 41.43
N ASN A 460 -5.39 14.03 41.90
CA ASN A 460 -4.02 14.30 41.46
C ASN A 460 -3.88 14.36 39.92
N ASN A 461 -4.77 15.09 39.23
CA ASN A 461 -4.80 15.19 37.76
C ASN A 461 -5.08 13.87 37.02
N VAL A 462 -5.60 12.85 37.70
CA VAL A 462 -6.00 11.57 37.09
C VAL A 462 -7.49 11.36 37.28
N TRP A 463 -8.21 11.01 36.21
CA TRP A 463 -9.62 10.62 36.30
C TRP A 463 -9.73 9.18 36.83
N LEU A 464 -10.28 9.04 38.03
CA LEU A 464 -10.51 7.77 38.70
C LEU A 464 -12.00 7.47 38.79
N ARG A 465 -12.38 6.21 38.64
CA ARG A 465 -13.77 5.78 38.76
C ARG A 465 -14.26 5.96 40.20
N ALA A 466 -15.43 6.58 40.34
CA ALA A 466 -16.03 6.96 41.62
C ALA A 466 -17.48 6.48 41.79
N SER A 467 -18.06 5.78 40.81
CA SER A 467 -19.31 5.02 40.95
C SER A 467 -19.49 3.93 39.89
#